data_AF-A0A351WPE6-F1
#
_entry.id   AF-A0A351WPE6-F1
#
_cell.length_a   1.000
_cell.length_b   1.000
_cell.length_c   1.000
_cell.angle_alpha   90.00
_cell.angle_beta   90.00
_cell.angle_gamma   90.00
#
_symmetry.space_group_name_H-M   'P 1'
#
loop_
_entity.id
_entity.type
_entity.pdbx_description
1 polymer ?
#
loop_
_entity_poly.entity_id
_entity_poly.type
_entity_poly.pdbx_seq_one_letter_code
_entity_poly.pdbx_strand_id
1 'polypeptide(L)'
;MILIIMRALLNYIFQKKTGNIVLKKASESVRTEDRGEQWALDGLNFEKYIITRFSRDGNRLLDWRGDKYIQGYGGPESSGDPDILFMTRNERDRFAIECKYRSHWWNSPEHGPCIEWAREDQFKRYVGFERRRAITVYIAIGVGGNPSDPNELFIGRIENIKYRVARKYHLEKFRMKLPIPIGGLEFA
;
A
#
# COMPACT_ATOMS: atom_id res chain seq x y z
N MET A 1 -52.70 22.15 29.52
CA MET A 1 -51.57 21.51 30.23
C MET A 1 -51.02 20.28 29.50
N ILE A 2 -51.85 19.33 29.06
CA ILE A 2 -51.43 18.10 28.34
C ILE A 2 -50.67 18.38 27.01
N LEU A 3 -51.11 19.36 26.21
CA LEU A 3 -50.45 19.69 24.92
C LEU A 3 -49.01 20.23 25.07
N ILE A 4 -48.70 20.92 26.18
CA ILE A 4 -47.38 21.52 26.42
C ILE A 4 -46.39 20.42 26.81
N ILE A 5 -46.82 19.46 27.63
CA ILE A 5 -46.00 18.31 28.04
C ILE A 5 -45.66 17.43 26.84
N MET A 6 -46.62 17.19 25.94
CA MET A 6 -46.38 16.44 24.69
C MET A 6 -45.32 17.11 23.79
N ARG A 7 -45.35 18.43 23.63
CA ARG A 7 -44.34 19.16 22.84
C ARG A 7 -42.94 19.08 23.46
N ALA A 8 -42.84 19.18 24.78
CA ALA A 8 -41.57 19.06 25.48
C ALA A 8 -40.95 17.66 25.34
N LEU A 9 -41.78 16.61 25.44
CA LEU A 9 -41.36 15.21 25.25
C LEU A 9 -40.91 14.94 23.81
N LEU A 10 -41.65 15.42 22.80
CA LEU A 10 -41.26 15.29 21.39
C LEU A 10 -39.93 15.98 21.11
N ASN A 11 -39.74 17.20 21.62
CA ASN A 11 -38.48 17.93 21.47
C ASN A 11 -37.32 17.18 22.15
N TYR A 12 -37.52 16.69 23.38
CA TYR A 12 -36.49 15.92 24.09
C TYR A 12 -36.08 14.64 23.34
N ILE A 13 -37.06 13.88 22.83
CA ILE A 13 -36.80 12.66 22.06
C ILE A 13 -36.09 13.00 20.74
N PHE A 14 -36.52 14.06 20.05
CA PHE A 14 -35.89 14.51 18.82
C PHE A 14 -34.44 14.91 19.07
N GLN A 15 -34.17 15.69 20.12
CA GLN A 15 -32.82 16.12 20.52
C GLN A 15 -31.91 14.95 20.89
N LYS A 16 -32.43 13.95 21.63
CA LYS A 16 -31.68 12.71 21.93
C LYS A 16 -31.36 11.91 20.67
N LYS A 17 -32.32 11.82 19.74
CA LYS A 17 -32.16 11.05 18.49
C LYS A 17 -31.14 11.73 17.56
N THR A 18 -31.20 13.05 17.39
CA THR A 18 -30.18 13.80 16.63
C THR A 18 -28.82 13.76 17.31
N GLY A 19 -28.75 13.92 18.63
CA GLY A 19 -27.50 13.77 19.39
C GLY A 19 -26.83 12.41 19.16
N ASN A 20 -27.59 11.31 19.23
CA ASN A 20 -27.08 9.97 18.95
C ASN A 20 -26.59 9.79 17.50
N ILE A 21 -27.27 10.39 16.53
CA ILE A 21 -26.85 10.33 15.12
C ILE A 21 -25.55 11.10 14.90
N VAL A 22 -25.42 12.30 15.50
CA VAL A 22 -24.22 13.13 15.40
C VAL A 22 -23.02 12.43 16.05
N LEU A 23 -23.20 11.85 17.24
CA LEU A 23 -22.14 11.10 17.92
C LEU A 23 -21.68 9.87 17.13
N LYS A 24 -22.61 9.11 16.53
CA LYS A 24 -22.25 7.97 15.67
C LYS A 24 -21.44 8.42 14.45
N LYS A 25 -21.86 9.47 13.75
CA LYS A 25 -21.14 10.01 12.59
C LYS A 25 -19.73 10.50 12.97
N ALA A 26 -19.60 11.21 14.08
CA ALA A 26 -18.29 11.64 14.59
C ALA A 26 -17.39 10.47 14.98
N SER A 27 -17.93 9.43 15.62
CA SER A 27 -17.16 8.23 15.97
C SER A 27 -16.71 7.44 14.73
N GLU A 28 -17.51 7.45 13.67
CA GLU A 28 -17.19 6.79 12.41
C GLU A 28 -16.13 7.57 11.63
N SER A 29 -16.23 8.91 11.58
CA SER A 29 -15.22 9.76 10.94
C SER A 29 -13.86 9.63 11.63
N VAL A 30 -13.82 9.67 12.96
CA VAL A 30 -12.59 9.45 13.74
C VAL A 30 -12.01 8.05 13.46
N ARG A 31 -12.83 7.00 13.50
CA ARG A 31 -12.38 5.64 13.18
C ARG A 31 -11.91 5.45 11.74
N THR A 32 -12.40 6.24 10.79
CA THR A 32 -11.91 6.21 9.41
C THR A 32 -10.62 6.98 9.24
N GLU A 33 -10.46 8.11 9.93
CA GLU A 33 -9.23 8.89 9.97
C GLU A 33 -8.09 8.06 10.61
N ASP A 34 -8.32 7.47 11.80
CA ASP A 34 -7.34 6.60 12.48
C ASP A 34 -6.90 5.42 11.60
N ARG A 35 -7.85 4.79 10.88
CA ARG A 35 -7.53 3.69 9.96
C ARG A 35 -6.75 4.16 8.73
N GLY A 36 -7.04 5.35 8.22
CA GLY A 36 -6.31 5.96 7.12
C GLY A 36 -4.87 6.28 7.50
N GLU A 37 -4.67 6.88 8.69
CA GLU A 37 -3.35 7.17 9.24
C GLU A 37 -2.54 5.89 9.47
N GLN A 38 -3.15 4.87 10.09
CA GLN A 38 -2.49 3.58 10.30
C GLN A 38 -2.11 2.90 8.98
N TRP A 39 -3.00 2.93 7.99
CA TRP A 39 -2.72 2.35 6.67
C TRP A 39 -1.55 3.05 5.97
N ALA A 40 -1.49 4.38 6.03
CA ALA A 40 -0.39 5.16 5.49
C ALA A 40 0.93 4.87 6.23
N LEU A 41 0.87 4.74 7.56
CA LEU A 41 2.02 4.39 8.39
C LEU A 41 2.54 2.98 8.09
N ASP A 42 1.64 2.02 7.87
CA ASP A 42 2.01 0.65 7.49
C ASP A 42 2.72 0.60 6.14
N GLY A 43 2.22 1.33 5.14
CA GLY A 43 2.88 1.48 3.84
C GLY A 43 4.29 2.05 3.99
N LEU A 44 4.42 3.18 4.68
CA LEU A 44 5.69 3.85 4.92
C LEU A 44 6.71 2.97 5.66
N ASN A 45 6.25 2.20 6.66
CA ASN A 45 7.11 1.29 7.40
C ASN A 45 7.59 0.12 6.53
N PHE A 46 6.72 -0.38 5.66
CA PHE A 46 7.10 -1.42 4.70
C PHE A 46 8.08 -0.90 3.64
N GLU A 47 7.90 0.32 3.13
CA GLU A 47 8.87 0.95 2.24
C GLU A 47 10.25 1.08 2.89
N LYS A 48 10.32 1.57 4.13
CA LYS A 48 11.58 1.63 4.91
C LYS A 48 12.22 0.25 5.05
N TYR A 49 11.41 -0.77 5.35
CA TYR A 49 11.88 -2.14 5.43
C TYR A 49 12.52 -2.59 4.12
N ILE A 50 11.87 -2.38 2.98
CA ILE A 50 12.43 -2.70 1.65
C ILE A 50 13.72 -1.91 1.40
N ILE A 51 13.71 -0.58 1.58
CA ILE A 51 14.88 0.28 1.32
C ILE A 51 16.11 -0.23 2.07
N THR A 52 15.96 -0.53 3.37
CA THR A 52 17.08 -0.94 4.22
C THR A 52 17.68 -2.31 3.85
N ARG A 53 16.99 -3.12 3.04
CA ARG A 53 17.54 -4.38 2.50
C ARG A 53 18.35 -4.20 1.22
N PHE A 54 18.14 -3.12 0.48
CA PHE A 54 18.89 -2.83 -0.75
C PHE A 54 20.01 -1.80 -0.57
N SER A 55 19.91 -0.91 0.43
CA SER A 55 20.75 0.28 0.54
C SER A 55 22.08 0.09 1.27
N ARG A 56 22.28 -1.00 2.02
CA ARG A 56 23.44 -1.12 2.92
C ARG A 56 24.78 -1.43 2.24
N ASP A 57 24.79 -2.16 1.11
CA ASP A 57 26.05 -2.67 0.54
C ASP A 57 26.09 -2.75 -1.01
N GLY A 58 25.10 -2.17 -1.72
CA GLY A 58 25.06 -2.33 -3.18
C GLY A 58 24.21 -1.38 -4.01
N ASN A 59 23.24 -0.63 -3.47
CA ASN A 59 22.41 0.23 -4.31
C ASN A 59 22.24 1.62 -3.69
N ARG A 60 22.30 2.66 -4.54
CA ARG A 60 22.07 4.05 -4.13
C ARG A 60 20.61 4.41 -4.34
N LEU A 61 19.93 4.83 -3.28
CA LEU A 61 18.56 5.35 -3.34
C LEU A 61 18.56 6.66 -4.13
N LEU A 62 17.82 6.71 -5.24
CA LEU A 62 17.66 7.91 -6.07
C LEU A 62 16.38 8.65 -5.72
N ASP A 63 15.26 7.94 -5.69
CA ASP A 63 13.96 8.49 -5.33
C ASP A 63 13.27 7.62 -4.29
N TRP A 64 12.61 8.28 -3.34
CA TRP A 64 11.62 7.69 -2.44
C TRP A 64 10.38 8.57 -2.51
N ARG A 65 9.39 8.08 -3.26
CA ARG A 65 8.15 8.77 -3.59
C ARG A 65 7.10 8.40 -2.55
N GLY A 66 6.12 9.27 -2.42
CA GLY A 66 4.95 9.06 -1.57
C GLY A 66 3.84 9.96 -2.05
N ASP A 67 2.63 9.70 -1.59
CA ASP A 67 1.43 10.42 -2.00
C ASP A 67 1.48 11.86 -1.47
N LYS A 68 1.92 12.79 -2.33
CA LYS A 68 1.85 14.24 -2.10
C LYS A 68 0.63 14.78 -2.81
N TYR A 69 -0.21 15.52 -2.09
CA TYR A 69 -1.42 16.12 -2.66
C TYR A 69 -1.69 17.49 -2.02
N ILE A 70 -2.04 18.47 -2.85
CA ILE A 70 -2.51 19.78 -2.39
C ILE A 70 -3.91 20.00 -2.98
N GLN A 71 -4.88 20.32 -2.12
CA GLN A 71 -6.25 20.58 -2.54
C GLN A 71 -6.29 21.70 -3.60
N GLY A 72 -6.94 21.42 -4.74
CA GLY A 72 -7.03 22.34 -5.87
C GLY A 72 -5.85 22.31 -6.85
N TYR A 73 -4.72 21.72 -6.48
CA TYR A 73 -3.54 21.57 -7.35
C TYR A 73 -3.29 20.12 -7.77
N GLY A 74 -3.78 19.15 -7.00
CA GLY A 74 -3.51 17.74 -7.24
C GLY A 74 -2.19 17.27 -6.63
N GLY A 75 -1.74 16.10 -7.07
CA GLY A 75 -0.41 15.57 -6.75
C GLY A 75 0.55 15.73 -7.94
N PRO A 76 1.87 15.70 -7.71
CA PRO A 76 2.83 15.68 -8.81
C PRO A 76 2.65 14.41 -9.64
N GLU A 77 2.99 14.47 -10.93
CA GLU A 77 2.93 13.29 -11.82
C GLU A 77 3.73 12.10 -11.27
N SER A 78 4.82 12.38 -10.56
CA SER A 78 5.68 11.38 -9.94
C SER A 78 5.01 10.61 -8.80
N SER A 79 3.91 11.10 -8.21
CA SER A 79 3.11 10.30 -7.26
C SER A 79 2.48 9.08 -7.94
N GLY A 80 2.43 9.04 -9.27
CA GLY A 80 2.00 7.87 -10.03
C GLY A 80 3.13 6.90 -10.39
N ASP A 81 4.39 7.26 -10.18
CA ASP A 81 5.52 6.37 -10.46
C ASP A 81 5.77 5.41 -9.28
N PRO A 82 6.53 4.31 -9.45
CA PRO A 82 6.77 3.38 -8.35
C PRO A 82 7.41 4.04 -7.13
N ASP A 83 7.13 3.52 -5.93
CA ASP A 83 7.53 4.15 -4.66
C ASP A 83 9.04 4.42 -4.57
N ILE A 84 9.88 3.48 -5.02
CA ILE A 84 11.34 3.55 -4.84
C ILE A 84 12.04 3.50 -6.18
N LEU A 85 13.11 4.28 -6.35
CA LEU A 85 14.06 4.16 -7.44
C LEU A 85 15.48 3.99 -6.91
N PHE A 86 16.16 2.94 -7.36
CA PHE A 86 17.55 2.65 -7.04
C PHE A 86 18.45 2.77 -8.28
N MET A 87 19.71 3.12 -8.03
CA MET A 87 20.85 2.93 -8.92
C MET A 87 21.66 1.73 -8.43
N THR A 88 22.04 0.83 -9.33
CA THR A 88 22.91 -0.31 -9.02
C THR A 88 24.31 0.12 -8.62
N ARG A 89 25.05 -0.74 -7.92
CA ARG A 89 26.40 -0.45 -7.40
C ARG A 89 27.37 0.06 -8.45
N ASN A 90 27.28 -0.48 -9.66
CA ASN A 90 28.15 -0.16 -10.78
C ASN A 90 27.74 1.13 -11.52
N GLU A 91 26.69 1.81 -11.04
CA GLU A 91 26.10 3.02 -11.62
C GLU A 91 25.64 2.87 -13.08
N ARG A 92 25.40 1.64 -13.54
CA ARG A 92 25.00 1.36 -14.91
C ARG A 92 23.49 1.30 -15.08
N ASP A 93 22.81 0.71 -14.10
CA ASP A 93 21.42 0.34 -14.24
C ASP A 93 20.56 0.96 -13.14
N ARG A 94 19.32 1.25 -13.49
CA ARG A 94 18.29 1.69 -12.55
C ARG A 94 17.19 0.66 -12.50
N PHE A 95 16.63 0.49 -11.31
CA PHE A 95 15.43 -0.30 -11.12
C PHE A 95 14.51 0.38 -10.12
N ALA A 96 13.22 0.21 -10.32
CA ALA A 96 12.20 0.77 -9.46
C ALA A 96 11.47 -0.34 -8.70
N ILE A 97 10.99 -0.03 -7.50
CA ILE A 97 10.22 -0.96 -6.67
C ILE A 97 8.91 -0.28 -6.27
N GLU A 98 7.79 -0.90 -6.60
CA GLU A 98 6.50 -0.62 -5.99
C GLU A 98 6.34 -1.48 -4.73
N CYS A 99 5.95 -0.87 -3.61
CA CYS A 99 5.79 -1.53 -2.33
C CYS A 99 4.32 -1.74 -2.00
N LYS A 100 3.98 -2.98 -1.58
CA LYS A 100 2.65 -3.29 -1.07
C LYS A 100 2.67 -4.15 0.17
N TYR A 101 2.14 -3.59 1.25
CA TYR A 101 1.89 -4.35 2.46
C TYR A 101 0.41 -4.74 2.59
N ARG A 102 0.17 -5.96 3.09
CA ARG A 102 -1.14 -6.46 3.49
C ARG A 102 -1.02 -7.17 4.83
N SER A 103 -1.84 -6.79 5.79
CA SER A 103 -1.83 -7.45 7.10
C SER A 103 -2.23 -8.94 7.02
N HIS A 104 -3.01 -9.34 6.02
CA HIS A 104 -3.48 -10.72 5.86
C HIS A 104 -3.74 -11.06 4.39
N TRP A 105 -3.80 -12.36 4.09
CA TRP A 105 -4.35 -12.87 2.84
C TRP A 105 -5.88 -12.75 2.86
N TRP A 106 -6.47 -12.39 1.72
CA TRP A 106 -7.89 -12.58 1.49
C TRP A 106 -8.12 -13.98 0.91
N ASN A 107 -9.17 -14.68 1.35
CA ASN A 107 -9.56 -15.97 0.77
C ASN A 107 -10.63 -15.76 -0.30
N SER A 108 -10.23 -15.91 -1.56
CA SER A 108 -11.15 -16.01 -2.69
C SER A 108 -11.76 -17.42 -2.73
N PRO A 109 -13.09 -17.58 -2.82
CA PRO A 109 -13.73 -18.89 -2.96
C PRO A 109 -13.21 -19.70 -4.15
N GLU A 110 -12.88 -19.02 -5.25
CA GLU A 110 -12.46 -19.66 -6.50
C GLU A 110 -10.94 -19.92 -6.56
N HIS A 111 -10.15 -19.18 -5.78
CA HIS A 111 -8.72 -19.05 -6.02
C HIS A 111 -7.85 -19.25 -4.77
N GLY A 112 -8.47 -19.46 -3.61
CA GLY A 112 -7.79 -19.57 -2.33
C GLY A 112 -7.19 -18.24 -1.85
N PRO A 113 -6.14 -18.29 -1.02
CA PRO A 113 -5.45 -17.10 -0.51
C PRO A 113 -4.89 -16.24 -1.64
N CYS A 114 -5.23 -14.96 -1.65
CA CYS A 114 -4.76 -13.98 -2.62
C CYS A 114 -4.67 -12.58 -2.01
N ILE A 115 -4.05 -11.68 -2.75
CA ILE A 115 -3.98 -10.26 -2.44
C ILE A 115 -4.26 -9.45 -3.70
N GLU A 116 -4.93 -8.31 -3.56
CA GLU A 116 -4.92 -7.28 -4.58
C GLU A 116 -3.77 -6.32 -4.28
N TRP A 117 -2.73 -6.33 -5.13
CA TRP A 117 -1.55 -5.49 -4.92
C TRP A 117 -1.64 -4.14 -5.64
N ALA A 118 -2.35 -4.05 -6.75
CA ALA A 118 -2.56 -2.80 -7.49
C ALA A 118 -3.94 -2.73 -8.13
N ARG A 119 -4.47 -1.50 -8.24
CA ARG A 119 -5.61 -1.19 -9.11
C ARG A 119 -5.20 -1.26 -10.59
N GLU A 120 -6.18 -1.29 -11.50
CA GLU A 120 -5.92 -1.40 -12.95
C GLU A 120 -5.16 -0.23 -13.54
N ASP A 121 -5.50 0.97 -13.12
CA ASP A 121 -4.82 2.20 -13.50
C ASP A 121 -3.37 2.21 -12.99
N GLN A 122 -3.15 1.79 -11.74
CA GLN A 122 -1.80 1.67 -11.18
C GLN A 122 -0.94 0.67 -11.96
N PHE A 123 -1.46 -0.53 -12.22
CA PHE A 123 -0.74 -1.55 -12.99
C PHE A 123 -0.34 -1.03 -14.38
N LYS A 124 -1.30 -0.46 -15.13
CA LYS A 124 -1.03 0.11 -16.46
C LYS A 124 0.00 1.23 -16.40
N ARG A 125 -0.05 2.05 -15.36
CA ARG A 125 0.88 3.16 -15.16
C ARG A 125 2.30 2.67 -14.93
N TYR A 126 2.50 1.65 -14.09
CA TYR A 126 3.82 1.09 -13.83
C TYR A 126 4.40 0.35 -15.05
N VAL A 127 3.58 -0.41 -15.77
CA VAL A 127 3.99 -1.00 -17.07
C VAL A 127 4.37 0.10 -18.06
N GLY A 128 3.61 1.20 -18.10
CA GLY A 128 3.92 2.36 -18.90
C GLY A 128 5.22 3.06 -18.47
N PHE A 129 5.47 3.17 -17.17
CA PHE A 129 6.70 3.71 -16.60
C PHE A 129 7.91 2.89 -17.05
N GLU A 130 7.85 1.57 -16.90
CA GLU A 130 8.93 0.66 -17.31
C GLU A 130 9.30 0.88 -18.79
N ARG A 131 8.31 0.91 -19.67
CA ARG A 131 8.50 1.14 -21.11
C ARG A 131 9.04 2.53 -21.42
N ARG A 132 8.47 3.60 -20.84
CA ARG A 132 8.84 4.98 -21.16
C ARG A 132 10.21 5.37 -20.63
N ARG A 133 10.61 4.81 -19.48
CA ARG A 133 11.86 5.17 -18.80
C ARG A 133 12.99 4.19 -19.09
N ALA A 134 12.68 3.02 -19.67
CA ALA A 134 13.61 1.88 -19.78
C ALA A 134 14.21 1.52 -18.41
N ILE A 135 13.36 1.46 -17.39
CA ILE A 135 13.72 1.13 -16.01
C ILE A 135 12.87 -0.05 -15.57
N THR A 136 13.50 -1.16 -15.23
CA THR A 136 12.80 -2.36 -14.75
C THR A 136 12.01 -2.08 -13.48
N VAL A 137 10.74 -2.48 -13.44
CA VAL A 137 9.88 -2.35 -12.27
C VAL A 137 9.71 -3.71 -11.58
N TYR A 138 10.01 -3.71 -10.29
CA TYR A 138 9.74 -4.80 -9.37
C TYR A 138 8.55 -4.46 -8.48
N ILE A 139 7.79 -5.46 -8.07
CA ILE A 139 6.77 -5.32 -7.04
C ILE A 139 7.25 -6.07 -5.81
N ALA A 140 7.39 -5.36 -4.69
CA ALA A 140 7.65 -5.93 -3.38
C ALA A 140 6.35 -6.04 -2.60
N ILE A 141 6.04 -7.24 -2.13
CA ILE A 141 4.79 -7.56 -1.45
C ILE A 141 5.10 -8.18 -0.10
N GLY A 142 4.71 -7.49 0.98
CA GLY A 142 4.74 -7.99 2.35
C GLY A 142 3.35 -8.46 2.79
N VAL A 143 3.25 -9.66 3.38
CA VAL A 143 1.99 -10.19 3.91
C VAL A 143 2.14 -10.70 5.34
N GLY A 144 1.24 -10.27 6.23
CA GLY A 144 1.25 -10.68 7.64
C GLY A 144 2.34 -10.02 8.47
N GLY A 145 2.30 -10.22 9.78
CA GLY A 145 3.32 -9.74 10.71
C GLY A 145 3.28 -8.22 10.92
N ASN A 146 4.45 -7.60 11.04
CA ASN A 146 4.60 -6.15 11.10
C ASN A 146 5.04 -5.64 9.72
N PRO A 147 4.61 -4.45 9.25
CA PRO A 147 5.15 -3.89 8.00
C PRO A 147 6.68 -3.76 7.98
N SER A 148 7.31 -3.56 9.14
CA SER A 148 8.77 -3.54 9.28
C SER A 148 9.42 -4.94 9.39
N ASP A 149 8.62 -5.99 9.49
CA ASP A 149 9.03 -7.40 9.59
C ASP A 149 7.87 -8.31 9.16
N PRO A 150 7.58 -8.38 7.85
CA PRO A 150 6.43 -9.13 7.36
C PRO A 150 6.70 -10.63 7.43
N ASN A 151 5.68 -11.42 7.77
CA ASN A 151 5.80 -12.89 7.84
C ASN A 151 6.20 -13.49 6.48
N GLU A 152 5.73 -12.88 5.40
CA GLU A 152 5.97 -13.33 4.04
C GLU A 152 6.40 -12.13 3.18
N LEU A 153 7.49 -12.29 2.42
CA LEU A 153 7.98 -11.29 1.48
C LEU A 153 8.13 -11.91 0.09
N PHE A 154 7.54 -11.25 -0.91
CA PHE A 154 7.66 -11.62 -2.31
C PHE A 154 8.19 -10.45 -3.11
N ILE A 155 9.15 -10.69 -4.01
CA ILE A 155 9.65 -9.66 -4.93
C ILE A 155 9.77 -10.26 -6.32
N GLY A 156 9.13 -9.64 -7.31
CA GLY A 156 9.18 -10.11 -8.70
C GLY A 156 9.00 -8.97 -9.70
N ARG A 157 9.48 -9.17 -10.93
CA ARG A 157 9.26 -8.21 -12.03
C ARG A 157 7.77 -8.07 -12.31
N ILE A 158 7.34 -6.86 -12.67
CA ILE A 158 5.92 -6.56 -12.93
C ILE A 158 5.32 -7.46 -14.01
N GLU A 159 6.11 -7.83 -15.03
CA GLU A 159 5.71 -8.74 -16.11
C GLU A 159 5.43 -10.18 -15.65
N ASN A 160 5.97 -10.57 -14.49
CA ASN A 160 5.87 -11.92 -13.95
C ASN A 160 4.78 -12.05 -12.87
N ILE A 161 4.50 -10.97 -12.15
CA ILE A 161 3.41 -10.95 -11.18
C ILE A 161 2.05 -10.91 -11.88
N LYS A 162 1.99 -10.47 -13.16
CA LYS A 162 0.94 -10.60 -14.21
C LYS A 162 -0.49 -10.15 -13.88
N TYR A 163 -0.94 -10.32 -12.66
CA TYR A 163 -2.32 -10.14 -12.22
C TYR A 163 -2.36 -9.21 -11.02
N ARG A 164 -3.27 -8.24 -11.06
CA ARG A 164 -3.58 -7.34 -9.93
C ARG A 164 -3.95 -8.09 -8.67
N VAL A 165 -4.74 -9.14 -8.84
CA VAL A 165 -5.05 -10.11 -7.79
C VAL A 165 -4.06 -11.26 -7.92
N ALA A 166 -3.04 -11.26 -7.08
CA ALA A 166 -2.01 -12.27 -7.07
C ALA A 166 -2.38 -13.37 -6.08
N ARG A 167 -2.51 -14.60 -6.58
CA ARG A 167 -2.75 -15.79 -5.76
C ARG A 167 -1.48 -16.17 -5.02
N LYS A 168 -1.60 -16.61 -3.78
CA LYS A 168 -0.46 -17.03 -2.95
C LYS A 168 0.41 -18.05 -3.67
N TYR A 169 -0.20 -19.10 -4.22
CA TYR A 169 0.50 -20.14 -4.98
C TYR A 169 1.37 -19.59 -6.12
N HIS A 170 0.92 -18.54 -6.83
CA HIS A 170 1.72 -17.91 -7.88
C HIS A 170 2.86 -17.07 -7.28
N LEU A 171 2.59 -16.37 -6.18
CA LEU A 171 3.57 -15.55 -5.47
C LEU A 171 4.70 -16.37 -4.85
N GLU A 172 4.47 -17.62 -4.47
CA GLU A 172 5.51 -18.51 -3.89
C GLU A 172 6.77 -18.60 -4.77
N LYS A 173 6.63 -18.47 -6.09
CA LYS A 173 7.76 -18.46 -7.04
C LYS A 173 8.73 -17.28 -6.83
N PHE A 174 8.25 -16.22 -6.21
CA PHE A 174 8.95 -14.96 -5.96
C PHE A 174 9.26 -14.76 -4.48
N ARG A 175 9.12 -15.81 -3.65
CA ARG A 175 9.36 -15.73 -2.21
C ARG A 175 10.82 -15.43 -1.94
N MET A 176 11.06 -14.37 -1.17
CA MET A 176 12.40 -14.04 -0.67
C MET A 176 12.68 -14.83 0.60
N LYS A 177 13.81 -15.53 0.65
CA LYS A 177 14.35 -16.06 1.91
C LYS A 177 14.96 -14.91 2.69
N LEU A 178 14.54 -14.76 3.94
CA LEU A 178 15.10 -13.75 4.84
C LEU A 178 16.31 -14.33 5.59
N PRO A 179 17.41 -13.55 5.76
CA PRO A 179 17.63 -12.21 5.24
C PRO A 179 17.93 -12.23 3.72
N ILE A 180 17.47 -11.21 2.99
CA ILE A 180 17.82 -11.03 1.57
C ILE A 180 19.34 -10.94 1.45
N PRO A 181 20.00 -11.76 0.59
CA PRO A 181 21.44 -11.70 0.42
C PRO A 181 21.94 -10.31 0.02
N ILE A 182 23.10 -9.92 0.58
CA ILE A 182 23.84 -8.73 0.16
C ILE A 182 24.29 -8.94 -1.29
N GLY A 183 23.84 -8.09 -2.21
CA GLY A 183 24.03 -8.27 -3.66
C GLY A 183 22.77 -8.02 -4.48
N GLY A 184 21.59 -7.99 -3.83
CA GLY A 184 20.35 -7.67 -4.50
C GLY A 184 19.87 -8.79 -5.41
N LEU A 185 18.73 -8.53 -6.05
CA LEU A 185 17.93 -9.47 -6.82
C LEU A 185 18.72 -10.06 -8.01
N GLU A 186 19.48 -11.14 -7.82
CA GLU A 186 19.96 -11.98 -8.92
C GLU A 186 18.78 -12.76 -9.49
N PHE A 187 17.91 -12.09 -10.23
CA PHE A 187 16.95 -12.78 -11.08
C PHE A 187 17.63 -13.06 -12.42
N ALA A 188 18.12 -14.30 -12.54
CA ALA A 188 18.40 -14.92 -13.84
C ALA A 188 17.14 -14.93 -14.71
#